data_AF-A0A2U1YQL1-F1
#
_entry.id   AF-A0A2U1YQL1-F1
#
_cell.length_a   1.000
_cell.length_b   1.000
_cell.length_c   1.000
_cell.angle_alpha   90.00
_cell.angle_beta   90.00
_cell.angle_gamma   90.00
#
_symmetry.space_group_name_H-M   'P 1'
#
loop_
_entity.id
_entity.type
_entity.pdbx_description
1 polymer ?
#
loop_
_entity_poly.entity_id
_entity_poly.type
_entity_poly.pdbx_seq_one_letter_code
_entity_poly.pdbx_strand_id
1 'polypeptide(L)'
;MAADRPLLDQIARPLGAVLADGAYDGDPVYRAVSSHTPEAEVIIPPRATAVPNDTAASAPTQRDQHIQMIAERRRLGWQRAVRYGRRSLVEVSMLRYKPLSGRSLRART
;
A
#
# COMPACT_ATOMS: atom_id res chain seq x y z
N MET A 1 23.97 -19.02 -1.60
CA MET A 1 23.62 -17.60 -1.78
C MET A 1 22.13 -17.51 -1.97
N ALA A 2 21.38 -17.10 -0.94
CA ALA A 2 19.95 -16.93 -1.07
C ALA A 2 19.73 -15.58 -1.74
N ALA A 3 19.50 -15.57 -3.06
CA ALA A 3 19.13 -14.35 -3.76
C ALA A 3 17.94 -13.71 -3.03
N ASP A 4 18.08 -12.45 -2.64
CA ASP A 4 17.09 -11.66 -1.91
C ASP A 4 15.78 -11.69 -2.69
N ARG A 5 14.88 -12.62 -2.32
CA ARG A 5 13.62 -12.81 -3.03
C ARG A 5 12.75 -11.58 -2.77
N PRO A 6 12.21 -10.90 -3.80
CA PRO A 6 11.32 -9.76 -3.63
C PRO A 6 10.27 -10.04 -2.55
N LEU A 7 9.98 -9.04 -1.71
CA LEU A 7 9.19 -9.21 -0.48
C LEU A 7 7.86 -9.94 -0.72
N LEU A 8 7.19 -9.64 -1.84
CA LEU A 8 5.90 -10.24 -2.18
C LEU A 8 6.03 -11.72 -2.56
N ASP A 9 7.10 -12.12 -3.26
CA ASP A 9 7.34 -13.51 -3.67
C ASP A 9 7.56 -14.46 -2.47
N GLN A 10 7.76 -13.91 -1.26
CA GLN A 10 7.82 -14.67 -0.01
C GLN A 10 6.41 -15.08 0.49
N ILE A 11 5.35 -14.51 -0.10
CA ILE A 11 3.96 -14.74 0.29
C ILE A 11 3.28 -15.61 -0.76
N ALA A 12 3.28 -16.94 -0.58
CA ALA A 12 2.71 -17.87 -1.56
C ALA A 12 1.19 -17.77 -1.78
N ARG A 13 0.48 -16.93 -1.02
CA ARG A 13 -0.99 -16.83 -1.04
C ARG A 13 -1.43 -15.48 -1.63
N PRO A 14 -2.59 -15.41 -2.31
CA PRO A 14 -3.14 -14.14 -2.76
C PRO A 14 -3.31 -13.14 -1.62
N LEU A 15 -3.04 -11.87 -1.91
CA LEU A 15 -3.24 -10.76 -0.98
C LEU A 15 -4.67 -10.24 -1.08
N GLY A 16 -5.33 -10.02 0.06
CA GLY A 16 -6.61 -9.31 0.09
C GLY A 16 -6.43 -7.80 -0.08
N ALA A 17 -5.45 -7.22 0.62
CA ALA A 17 -5.16 -5.80 0.54
C ALA A 17 -3.71 -5.49 0.97
N VAL A 18 -3.17 -4.39 0.46
CA VAL A 18 -1.89 -3.78 0.84
C VAL A 18 -2.16 -2.37 1.36
N LEU A 19 -1.72 -2.09 2.58
CA LEU A 19 -1.83 -0.77 3.21
C LEU A 19 -0.44 -0.18 3.40
N ALA A 20 -0.22 1.04 2.92
CA ALA A 20 1.05 1.74 3.08
C ALA A 20 0.83 3.26 3.17
N ASP A 21 1.90 4.03 3.42
CA ASP A 21 1.79 5.49 3.53
C ASP A 21 2.03 6.12 2.18
N GLY A 22 1.72 7.41 2.07
CA GLY A 22 1.83 8.13 0.80
C GLY A 22 3.24 8.18 0.22
N ALA A 23 4.30 7.81 0.96
CA ALA A 23 5.62 7.65 0.36
C ALA A 23 5.62 6.52 -0.69
N TYR A 24 4.80 5.50 -0.48
CA TYR A 24 4.60 4.35 -1.38
C TYR A 24 3.55 4.59 -2.48
N ASP A 25 2.98 5.80 -2.60
CA ASP A 25 2.09 6.16 -3.70
C ASP A 25 2.90 6.39 -4.99
N GLY A 26 3.36 5.31 -5.60
CA GLY A 26 4.08 5.35 -6.87
C GLY A 26 3.90 4.05 -7.66
N ASP A 27 3.94 4.18 -8.99
CA ASP A 27 3.71 3.10 -9.95
C ASP A 27 4.43 1.78 -9.67
N PRO A 28 5.71 1.75 -9.22
CA PRO A 28 6.37 0.49 -8.93
C PRO A 28 5.66 -0.35 -7.86
N VAL A 29 5.01 0.30 -6.88
CA VAL A 29 4.28 -0.40 -5.82
C VAL A 29 3.01 -1.02 -6.37
N TYR A 30 2.19 -0.26 -7.10
CA TYR A 30 0.97 -0.78 -7.72
C TYR A 30 1.27 -1.91 -8.73
N ARG A 31 2.36 -1.79 -9.50
CA ARG A 31 2.82 -2.85 -10.41
C ARG A 31 3.29 -4.10 -9.67
N ALA A 32 4.09 -3.94 -8.61
CA ALA A 32 4.54 -5.08 -7.82
C ALA A 32 3.36 -5.84 -7.19
N VAL A 33 2.37 -5.12 -6.64
CA VAL A 33 1.18 -5.75 -6.06
C VAL A 33 0.34 -6.44 -7.13
N SER A 34 0.05 -5.78 -8.26
CA SER A 34 -0.76 -6.38 -9.33
C SER A 34 -0.09 -7.58 -10.02
N SER A 35 1.23 -7.56 -10.17
CA SER A 35 1.98 -8.73 -10.67
C SER A 35 1.89 -9.94 -9.74
N HIS A 36 1.79 -9.71 -8.43
CA HIS A 36 1.66 -10.79 -7.44
C HIS A 36 0.19 -11.23 -7.24
N THR A 37 -0.72 -10.27 -7.14
CA THR A 37 -2.16 -10.49 -6.93
C THR A 37 -2.94 -9.37 -7.61
N PRO A 38 -3.42 -9.58 -8.86
CA PRO A 38 -4.15 -8.57 -9.63
C PRO A 38 -5.37 -7.98 -8.92
N GLU A 39 -6.05 -8.80 -8.13
CA GLU A 39 -7.29 -8.46 -7.42
C GLU A 39 -7.06 -7.79 -6.06
N ALA A 40 -5.81 -7.63 -5.62
CA ALA A 40 -5.52 -7.04 -4.31
C ALA A 40 -5.85 -5.55 -4.27
N GLU A 41 -6.49 -5.11 -3.19
CA GLU A 41 -6.73 -3.69 -2.93
C GLU A 41 -5.43 -2.99 -2.50
N VAL A 42 -5.05 -1.90 -3.16
CA VAL A 42 -3.86 -1.10 -2.81
C VAL A 42 -4.31 0.19 -2.12
N ILE A 43 -4.41 0.14 -0.80
CA ILE A 43 -4.91 1.23 0.04
C ILE A 43 -3.74 2.09 0.50
N ILE A 44 -3.31 2.96 -0.38
CA ILE A 44 -2.25 3.95 -0.15
C ILE A 44 -2.87 5.33 -0.33
N PRO A 45 -2.70 6.25 0.63
CA PRO A 45 -3.20 7.60 0.45
C PRO A 45 -2.41 8.29 -0.66
N PRO A 46 -3.09 8.80 -1.71
CA PRO A 46 -2.42 9.59 -2.73
C PRO A 46 -1.67 10.78 -2.13
N ARG A 47 -0.53 11.13 -2.75
CA ARG A 47 0.21 12.35 -2.38
C ARG A 47 -0.67 13.58 -2.56
N ALA A 48 -0.40 14.65 -1.81
CA ALA A 48 -1.19 15.87 -1.89
C ALA A 48 -1.20 16.51 -3.29
N THR A 49 -0.16 16.25 -4.08
CA THR A 49 0.00 16.72 -5.47
C THR A 49 -0.38 15.66 -6.51
N ALA A 50 -1.01 14.56 -6.10
CA ALA A 50 -1.39 13.49 -7.01
C ALA A 50 -2.47 13.96 -7.99
N VAL A 51 -2.20 13.78 -9.28
CA VAL A 51 -3.18 13.95 -10.35
C VAL A 51 -3.62 12.59 -10.89
N PRO A 52 -4.88 12.45 -11.35
CA PRO A 52 -5.32 11.26 -12.05
C PRO A 52 -4.55 11.03 -13.35
N ASN A 53 -4.50 9.79 -13.82
CA ASN A 53 -3.98 9.45 -15.12
C ASN A 53 -4.88 9.96 -16.26
N ASP A 54 -4.32 10.11 -17.46
CA ASP A 54 -5.05 10.59 -18.64
C ASP A 54 -6.27 9.71 -18.99
N THR A 55 -6.19 8.41 -18.70
CA THR A 55 -7.28 7.44 -18.95
C THR A 55 -8.29 7.36 -17.80
N ALA A 56 -8.15 8.17 -16.74
CA ALA A 56 -8.99 8.05 -15.55
C ALA A 56 -10.49 8.26 -15.80
N ALA A 57 -10.85 8.96 -16.88
CA ALA A 57 -12.24 9.17 -17.27
C ALA A 57 -12.92 7.91 -17.84
N SER A 58 -12.16 7.02 -18.50
CA SER A 58 -12.70 5.84 -19.19
C SER A 58 -12.32 4.52 -18.51
N ALA A 59 -11.13 4.44 -17.92
CA ALA A 59 -10.59 3.27 -17.24
C ALA A 59 -9.75 3.70 -16.03
N PRO A 60 -10.39 4.12 -14.92
CA PRO A 60 -9.70 4.58 -13.74
C PRO A 60 -8.95 3.44 -13.02
N THR A 61 -7.68 3.67 -12.74
CA THR A 61 -6.88 2.79 -11.85
C THR A 61 -7.36 2.90 -10.40
N GLN A 62 -6.95 1.98 -9.53
CA GLN A 62 -7.23 2.09 -8.09
C GLN A 62 -6.74 3.42 -7.50
N ARG A 63 -5.59 3.91 -7.98
CA ARG A 63 -5.03 5.21 -7.57
C ARG A 63 -5.94 6.37 -8.00
N ASP A 64 -6.44 6.35 -9.23
CA ASP A 64 -7.36 7.36 -9.75
C ASP A 64 -8.65 7.40 -8.95
N GLN A 65 -9.20 6.21 -8.62
CA GLN A 65 -10.39 6.07 -7.79
C GLN A 65 -10.18 6.67 -6.39
N HIS A 66 -9.01 6.49 -5.79
CA HIS A 66 -8.66 7.14 -4.51
C HIS A 66 -8.57 8.66 -4.63
N ILE A 67 -7.98 9.19 -5.70
CA ILE A 67 -7.89 10.64 -5.94
C ILE A 67 -9.30 11.24 -6.09
N GLN A 68 -10.14 10.63 -6.93
CA GLN A 68 -11.53 11.03 -7.14
C GLN A 68 -12.33 11.00 -5.83
N MET A 69 -12.23 9.90 -5.07
CA MET A 69 -12.93 9.77 -3.79
C MET A 69 -12.47 10.80 -2.76
N ILE A 70 -11.19 11.16 -2.73
CA ILE A 70 -10.69 12.25 -1.87
C ILE A 70 -11.23 13.60 -2.33
N ALA A 71 -11.31 13.86 -3.63
CA ALA A 71 -11.90 15.08 -4.16
C ALA A 71 -13.37 15.22 -3.73
N GLU A 72 -14.14 14.14 -3.83
CA GLU A 72 -15.57 14.10 -3.47
C GLU A 72 -15.83 14.13 -1.95
N ARG A 73 -15.16 13.26 -1.19
CA ARG A 73 -15.51 12.96 0.21
C ARG A 73 -14.51 13.53 1.22
N ARG A 74 -13.51 14.26 0.74
CA ARG A 74 -12.32 14.70 1.50
C ARG A 74 -11.54 13.50 2.06
N ARG A 75 -10.37 13.81 2.63
CA ARG A 75 -9.42 12.79 3.12
C ARG A 75 -10.01 11.89 4.21
N LEU A 76 -10.76 12.45 5.17
CA LEU A 76 -11.38 11.68 6.25
C LEU A 76 -12.48 10.74 5.73
N GLY A 77 -13.26 11.19 4.75
CA GLY A 77 -14.29 10.35 4.11
C GLY A 77 -13.66 9.17 3.37
N TRP A 78 -12.60 9.41 2.60
CA TRP A 78 -11.80 8.36 1.98
C TRP A 78 -11.27 7.35 3.00
N GLN A 79 -10.63 7.80 4.09
CA GLN A 79 -10.08 6.91 5.13
C GLN A 79 -11.13 5.97 5.74
N ARG A 80 -12.36 6.47 5.96
CA ARG A 80 -13.47 5.64 6.46
C ARG A 80 -13.93 4.64 5.41
N ALA A 81 -14.09 5.07 4.16
CA ALA A 81 -14.56 4.23 3.07
C ALA A 81 -13.62 3.04 2.81
N VAL A 82 -12.32 3.28 2.76
CA VAL A 82 -11.29 2.24 2.50
C VAL A 82 -10.76 1.58 3.78
N ARG A 83 -11.36 1.90 4.94
CA ARG A 83 -10.93 1.38 6.26
C ARG A 83 -9.43 1.56 6.54
N TYR A 84 -8.85 2.68 6.10
CA TYR A 84 -7.41 2.99 6.25
C TYR A 84 -6.94 2.95 7.72
N GLY A 85 -7.86 3.15 8.67
CA GLY A 85 -7.60 2.99 10.11
C GLY A 85 -7.03 1.63 10.51
N ARG A 86 -7.21 0.55 9.72
CA ARG A 86 -6.58 -0.76 9.96
C ARG A 86 -5.05 -0.69 10.07
N ARG A 87 -4.43 0.30 9.44
CA ARG A 87 -2.99 0.54 9.51
C ARG A 87 -2.50 0.75 10.95
N SER A 88 -3.27 1.40 11.81
CA SER A 88 -2.82 1.66 13.19
C SER A 88 -2.62 0.37 13.98
N LEU A 89 -3.40 -0.68 13.68
CA LEU A 89 -3.22 -2.00 14.29
C LEU A 89 -1.88 -2.61 13.90
N VAL A 90 -1.52 -2.53 12.61
CA VAL A 90 -0.23 -3.00 12.10
C VAL A 90 0.93 -2.22 12.72
N GLU A 91 0.81 -0.89 12.82
CA GLU A 91 1.84 -0.06 13.44
C GLU A 91 2.05 -0.39 14.92
N VAL A 92 0.97 -0.62 15.67
CA VAL A 92 1.06 -1.05 17.08
C VAL A 92 1.70 -2.44 17.19
N SER A 93 1.33 -3.39 16.33
CA SER A 93 1.98 -4.70 16.29
C SER A 93 3.48 -4.58 15.99
N MET A 94 3.86 -3.75 15.02
CA MET A 94 5.26 -3.52 14.68
C MET A 94 6.03 -2.79 15.79
N LEU A 95 5.40 -1.83 16.48
CA LEU A 95 5.98 -1.17 17.65
C LEU A 95 6.32 -2.18 18.75
N ARG A 96 5.44 -3.16 19.00
CA ARG A 96 5.67 -4.23 19.99
C ARG A 96 6.71 -5.25 19.51
N TYR A 97 6.79 -5.49 18.20
CA TYR A 97 7.74 -6.44 17.62
C TYR A 97 9.17 -5.89 17.58
N LYS A 98 9.35 -4.60 17.25
CA LYS A 98 10.67 -3.97 17.06
C LYS A 98 11.66 -4.20 18.21
N PRO A 99 11.28 -4.10 19.50
CA PRO A 99 12.18 -4.42 20.62
C PRO A 99 12.70 -5.86 20.63
N LEU A 100 11.94 -6.82 20.09
CA LEU A 100 12.35 -8.22 20.02
C LEU A 100 13.49 -8.45 19.02
N SER A 101 13.64 -7.55 18.04
CA SER A 101 14.71 -7.61 17.03
C SER A 101 16.09 -7.21 17.59
N GLY A 102 16.18 -6.85 18.88
CA GLY A 102 17.43 -6.45 19.53
C GLY A 102 17.89 -5.04 19.17
N ARG A 103 19.11 -4.67 19.61
CA ARG A 103 19.69 -3.32 19.41
C ARG A 103 20.30 -3.08 18.02
N SER A 104 20.36 -4.10 17.17
CA SER A 104 20.99 -4.01 15.85
C SER A 104 20.08 -4.52 14.75
N LEU A 105 20.11 -3.84 13.61
CA LEU A 105 19.47 -4.33 12.39
C LEU A 105 20.42 -5.29 11.70
N ARG A 106 19.89 -6.41 11.21
CA ARG A 106 20.62 -7.32 10.30
C ARG A 106 20.06 -7.17 8.91
N ALA A 107 20.93 -6.89 7.95
CA ALA A 107 20.58 -7.02 6.54
C ALA A 107 20.31 -8.50 6.24
N ARG A 108 19.30 -8.76 5.39
CA ARG A 108 19.19 -10.05 4.72
C ARG A 108 20.13 -10.00 3.50
N THR A 109 20.85 -11.09 3.27
CA THR A 109 21.84 -11.30 2.20
C THR A 109 21.56 -12.61 1.50
#